data_AF-A0A849M9L8-F1
#
_entry.id   AF-A0A849M9L8-F1
#
_cell.length_a   1.000
_cell.length_b   1.000
_cell.length_c   1.000
_cell.angle_alpha   90.00
_cell.angle_beta   90.00
_cell.angle_gamma   90.00
#
_symmetry.space_group_name_H-M   'P 1'
#
loop_
_entity.id
_entity.type
_entity.pdbx_description
1 polymer ?
#
loop_
_entity_poly.entity_id
_entity_poly.type
_entity_poly.pdbx_seq_one_letter_code
_entity_poly.pdbx_strand_id
1 'polypeptide(L)'
;MNTFKKNIAKYLAEFIIVLVGVFFAILLGNWNTNQSNENLRQKLLTSIAIELEENKKRLDQAIEYHTAFILTLDSLWVHSEKSTLQKPFFEKQGFRQIPNWKGVGIPVLQKTYYETAVVSNIFPDMKFDLLSSITKMYEDITIHNAGREKIINQMYKFNSETKFIDVLLTIEIIRGDVLQFEKHVSNECEKTFKLIRENN
;
A
#
# COMPACT_ATOMS: atom_id res chain seq x y z
N MET A 1 -26.25 54.09 -46.63
CA MET A 1 -26.54 53.29 -45.41
C MET A 1 -26.45 51.76 -45.60
N ASN A 2 -26.49 51.23 -46.84
CA ASN A 2 -26.41 49.78 -47.11
C ASN A 2 -24.99 49.16 -47.03
N THR A 3 -23.93 49.91 -47.30
CA THR A 3 -22.54 49.41 -47.29
C THR A 3 -22.03 49.15 -45.87
N PHE A 4 -22.37 50.01 -44.92
CA PHE A 4 -21.96 49.86 -43.51
C PHE A 4 -22.58 48.63 -42.84
N LYS A 5 -23.89 48.39 -43.04
CA LYS A 5 -24.57 47.18 -42.55
C LYS A 5 -24.00 45.89 -43.17
N LYS A 6 -23.64 45.93 -44.46
CA LYS A 6 -23.03 44.80 -45.18
C LYS A 6 -21.63 44.49 -44.66
N ASN A 7 -20.85 45.52 -44.32
CA ASN A 7 -19.52 45.36 -43.72
C ASN A 7 -19.61 44.81 -42.29
N ILE A 8 -20.53 45.30 -41.45
CA ILE A 8 -20.75 44.76 -40.10
C ILE A 8 -21.16 43.29 -40.16
N ALA A 9 -22.11 42.93 -41.03
CA ALA A 9 -22.54 41.54 -41.18
C ALA A 9 -21.38 40.63 -41.64
N LYS A 10 -20.52 41.11 -42.53
CA LYS A 10 -19.31 40.40 -42.97
C LYS A 10 -18.35 40.14 -41.80
N TYR A 11 -18.00 41.18 -41.03
CA TYR A 11 -17.09 41.03 -39.89
C TYR A 11 -17.67 40.15 -38.78
N LEU A 12 -18.99 40.20 -38.57
CA LEU A 12 -19.67 39.36 -37.59
C LEU A 12 -19.69 37.88 -38.02
N ALA A 13 -19.88 37.61 -39.31
CA ALA A 13 -19.74 36.26 -39.86
C ALA A 13 -18.30 35.74 -39.76
N GLU A 14 -17.29 36.56 -40.09
CA GLU A 14 -15.87 36.22 -39.92
C GLU A 14 -15.53 35.92 -38.45
N PHE A 15 -16.03 36.73 -37.53
CA PHE A 15 -15.86 36.50 -36.09
C PHE A 15 -16.49 35.18 -35.61
N ILE A 16 -17.71 34.87 -36.05
CA ILE A 16 -18.39 33.60 -35.73
C ILE A 16 -17.58 32.41 -36.27
N ILE A 17 -17.07 32.50 -37.51
CA ILE A 17 -16.25 31.44 -38.10
C ILE A 17 -14.98 31.20 -37.28
N VAL A 18 -14.29 32.25 -36.85
CA VAL A 18 -13.10 32.14 -36.00
C VAL A 18 -13.45 31.52 -34.64
N LEU A 19 -14.54 31.98 -34.00
CA LEU A 19 -15.01 31.42 -32.73
C LEU A 19 -15.32 29.92 -32.85
N VAL A 20 -16.02 29.51 -33.91
CA VAL A 20 -16.34 28.10 -34.16
C VAL A 20 -15.06 27.29 -34.37
N GLY A 21 -14.10 27.79 -35.15
CA GLY A 21 -12.82 27.13 -35.36
C GLY A 21 -12.03 26.90 -34.07
N VAL A 22 -11.91 27.94 -33.22
CA VAL A 22 -11.24 27.83 -31.91
C VAL A 22 -11.99 26.88 -30.98
N PHE A 23 -13.32 26.97 -30.95
CA PHE A 23 -14.17 26.09 -30.13
C PHE A 23 -14.00 24.62 -30.52
N PHE A 24 -14.03 24.30 -31.81
CA PHE A 24 -13.81 22.93 -32.30
C PHE A 24 -12.40 22.42 -31.98
N ALA A 25 -11.37 23.26 -32.11
CA ALA A 25 -10.01 22.88 -31.75
C ALA A 25 -9.89 22.51 -30.26
N ILE A 26 -10.53 23.28 -29.38
CA ILE A 26 -10.58 23.00 -27.94
C ILE A 26 -11.36 21.70 -27.67
N LEU A 27 -12.51 21.50 -28.32
CA LEU A 27 -13.31 20.28 -28.14
C LEU A 27 -12.55 19.01 -28.57
N LEU A 28 -11.91 19.03 -29.74
CA LEU A 28 -11.12 17.90 -30.22
C LEU A 28 -9.91 17.62 -29.31
N GLY A 29 -9.24 18.68 -28.84
CA GLY A 29 -8.17 18.57 -27.85
C GLY A 29 -8.63 17.89 -26.57
N ASN A 30 -9.72 18.39 -25.98
CA ASN A 30 -10.29 17.86 -24.73
C ASN A 30 -10.76 16.40 -24.88
N TRP A 31 -11.37 16.04 -26.02
CA TRP A 31 -11.82 14.67 -26.23
C TRP A 31 -10.65 13.68 -26.29
N ASN A 32 -9.59 14.02 -27.04
CA ASN A 32 -8.40 13.17 -27.11
C ASN A 32 -7.70 13.05 -25.75
N THR A 33 -7.58 14.16 -25.00
CA THR A 33 -7.03 14.15 -23.64
C THR A 33 -7.86 13.30 -22.69
N ASN A 34 -9.19 13.42 -22.72
CA ASN A 34 -10.08 12.60 -21.88
C ASN A 34 -9.93 11.11 -22.17
N GLN A 35 -9.86 10.72 -23.45
CA GLN A 35 -9.68 9.30 -23.82
C GLN A 35 -8.32 8.75 -23.34
N SER A 36 -7.25 9.54 -23.47
CA SER A 36 -5.93 9.14 -22.98
C SER A 36 -5.91 9.03 -21.45
N ASN A 37 -6.56 9.95 -20.74
CA ASN A 37 -6.65 9.94 -19.28
C ASN A 37 -7.43 8.72 -18.79
N GLU A 38 -8.52 8.37 -19.46
CA GLU A 38 -9.31 7.18 -19.15
C GLU A 38 -8.48 5.90 -19.30
N ASN A 39 -7.78 5.76 -20.42
CA ASN A 39 -6.91 4.60 -20.68
C ASN A 39 -5.78 4.48 -19.64
N LEU A 40 -5.17 5.61 -19.25
CA LEU A 40 -4.14 5.65 -18.22
C LEU A 40 -4.71 5.25 -16.85
N ARG A 41 -5.89 5.76 -16.52
CA ARG A 41 -6.61 5.44 -15.27
C ARG A 41 -6.89 3.95 -15.18
N GLN A 42 -7.45 3.34 -16.22
CA GLN A 42 -7.74 1.91 -16.23
C GLN A 42 -6.47 1.08 -16.03
N LYS A 43 -5.38 1.40 -16.75
CA LYS A 43 -4.09 0.72 -16.59
C LYS A 43 -3.56 0.82 -15.17
N LEU A 44 -3.58 2.01 -14.57
CA LEU A 44 -3.11 2.22 -13.21
C LEU A 44 -3.99 1.50 -12.17
N LEU A 45 -5.31 1.51 -12.33
CA LEU A 45 -6.21 0.73 -11.46
C LEU A 45 -5.94 -0.77 -11.57
N THR A 46 -5.70 -1.30 -12.77
CA THR A 46 -5.29 -2.70 -12.95
C THR A 46 -3.95 -2.98 -12.28
N SER A 47 -2.97 -2.09 -12.41
CA SER A 47 -1.67 -2.25 -11.76
C SER A 47 -1.76 -2.17 -10.23
N ILE A 48 -2.58 -1.27 -9.68
CA ILE A 48 -2.89 -1.20 -8.24
C ILE A 48 -3.53 -2.51 -7.77
N ALA A 49 -4.50 -3.05 -8.52
CA ALA A 49 -5.14 -4.31 -8.17
C ALA A 49 -4.14 -5.47 -8.11
N ILE A 50 -3.22 -5.56 -9.08
CA ILE A 50 -2.15 -6.56 -9.09
C ILE A 50 -1.21 -6.37 -7.88
N GLU A 51 -0.82 -5.13 -7.58
CA GLU A 51 0.03 -4.81 -6.42
C GLU A 51 -0.63 -5.22 -5.10
N LEU A 52 -1.92 -4.97 -4.93
CA LEU A 52 -2.68 -5.40 -3.75
C LEU A 52 -2.77 -6.93 -3.65
N GLU A 53 -2.95 -7.63 -4.76
CA GLU A 53 -2.95 -9.09 -4.80
C GLU A 53 -1.58 -9.67 -4.41
N GLU A 54 -0.49 -9.09 -4.90
CA GLU A 54 0.87 -9.49 -4.53
C GLU A 54 1.18 -9.20 -3.05
N ASN A 55 0.79 -8.02 -2.57
CA ASN A 55 0.92 -7.65 -1.15
C ASN A 55 0.15 -8.62 -0.25
N LYS A 56 -1.08 -8.98 -0.64
CA LYS A 56 -1.88 -9.98 0.07
C LYS A 56 -1.16 -11.33 0.13
N LYS A 57 -0.61 -11.81 -0.99
CA LYS A 57 0.15 -13.09 -1.02
C LYS A 57 1.35 -13.06 -0.06
N ARG A 58 2.07 -11.93 0.03
CA ARG A 58 3.18 -11.76 0.99
C ARG A 58 2.70 -11.78 2.43
N LEU A 59 1.57 -11.12 2.72
CA LEU A 59 0.97 -11.12 4.05
C LEU A 59 0.49 -12.51 4.44
N ASP A 60 -0.16 -13.25 3.55
CA ASP A 60 -0.62 -14.61 3.82
C ASP A 60 0.55 -15.55 4.17
N GLN A 61 1.67 -15.43 3.46
CA GLN A 61 2.90 -16.16 3.77
C GLN A 61 3.49 -15.76 5.13
N ALA A 62 3.48 -14.47 5.46
CA ALA A 62 3.94 -13.97 6.75
C ALA A 62 3.06 -14.45 7.91
N ILE A 63 1.73 -14.41 7.73
CA ILE A 63 0.73 -14.90 8.67
C ILE A 63 0.93 -16.40 8.93
N GLU A 64 1.15 -17.20 7.87
CA GLU A 64 1.44 -18.63 8.00
C GLU A 64 2.73 -18.85 8.81
N TYR A 65 3.80 -18.14 8.46
CA TYR A 65 5.08 -18.21 9.17
C TYR A 65 4.94 -17.84 10.65
N HIS A 66 4.36 -16.67 10.94
CA HIS A 66 4.16 -16.19 12.30
C HIS A 66 3.26 -17.12 13.11
N THR A 67 2.19 -17.65 12.52
CA THR A 67 1.31 -18.61 13.21
C THR A 67 2.05 -19.89 13.58
N ALA A 68 2.84 -20.46 12.66
CA ALA A 68 3.64 -21.66 12.93
C ALA A 68 4.74 -21.38 13.97
N PHE A 69 5.36 -20.20 13.90
CA PHE A 69 6.40 -19.75 14.80
C PHE A 69 5.91 -19.53 16.24
N ILE A 70 4.71 -18.98 16.42
CA ILE A 70 4.11 -18.76 17.75
C ILE A 70 3.93 -20.09 18.50
N LEU A 71 3.51 -21.15 17.80
CA LEU A 71 3.31 -22.48 18.39
C LEU A 71 4.62 -23.06 18.95
N THR A 72 5.77 -22.76 18.34
CA THR A 72 7.07 -23.24 18.86
C THR A 72 7.53 -22.42 20.06
N LEU A 73 7.16 -21.15 20.15
CA LEU A 73 7.54 -20.25 21.24
C LEU A 73 6.80 -20.51 22.55
N ASP A 74 5.53 -20.92 22.49
CA ASP A 74 4.77 -21.28 23.69
C ASP A 74 5.49 -22.40 24.47
N SER A 75 6.16 -23.32 23.78
CA SER A 75 6.99 -24.35 24.41
C SER A 75 8.23 -23.78 25.12
N LEU A 76 8.84 -22.71 24.58
CA LEU A 76 10.01 -22.07 25.19
C LEU A 76 9.60 -21.23 26.40
N TRP A 77 8.44 -20.56 26.37
CA TRP A 77 7.96 -19.74 27.48
C TRP A 77 7.61 -20.58 28.71
N VAL A 78 6.87 -21.68 28.52
CA VAL A 78 6.38 -22.55 29.61
C VAL A 78 7.51 -23.29 30.34
N HIS A 79 8.58 -23.65 29.63
CA HIS A 79 9.70 -24.42 30.20
C HIS A 79 10.87 -23.54 30.66
N SER A 80 10.74 -22.20 30.61
CA SER A 80 11.80 -21.28 31.02
C SER A 80 11.76 -20.99 32.51
N GLU A 81 12.79 -21.42 33.25
CA GLU A 81 13.00 -20.98 34.63
C GLU A 81 13.27 -19.46 34.68
N LYS A 82 12.76 -18.79 35.73
CA LYS A 82 12.96 -17.33 35.94
C LYS A 82 14.44 -16.92 35.95
N SER A 83 15.32 -17.81 36.43
CA SER A 83 16.78 -17.66 36.43
C SER A 83 17.36 -17.59 35.00
N THR A 84 16.74 -18.29 34.04
CA THR A 84 17.15 -18.34 32.63
C THR A 84 16.70 -17.10 31.87
N LEU A 85 15.53 -16.54 32.23
CA LEU A 85 14.99 -15.34 31.58
C LEU A 85 15.88 -14.10 31.76
N GLN A 86 16.65 -14.04 32.84
CA GLN A 86 17.56 -12.92 33.15
C GLN A 86 18.96 -13.08 32.54
N LYS A 87 19.30 -14.26 32.02
CA LYS A 87 20.61 -14.50 31.40
C LYS A 87 20.67 -13.85 30.01
N PRO A 88 21.87 -13.48 29.55
CA PRO A 88 22.03 -12.97 28.20
C PRO A 88 21.59 -14.00 27.14
N PHE A 89 20.78 -13.55 26.19
CA PHE A 89 20.15 -14.38 25.16
C PHE A 89 21.18 -15.11 24.28
N PHE A 90 22.29 -14.44 23.97
CA PHE A 90 23.32 -14.95 23.06
C PHE A 90 24.28 -15.96 23.71
N GLU A 91 24.29 -16.11 25.04
CA GLU A 91 25.07 -17.17 25.71
C GLU A 91 24.57 -18.57 25.32
N LYS A 92 23.27 -18.72 25.05
CA LYS A 92 22.64 -19.96 24.59
C LYS A 92 22.40 -20.01 23.08
N GLN A 93 23.40 -19.62 22.28
CA GLN A 93 23.36 -19.66 20.81
C GLN A 93 22.35 -18.69 20.16
N GLY A 94 21.73 -17.79 20.92
CA GLY A 94 20.85 -16.73 20.43
C GLY A 94 19.65 -17.26 19.64
N PHE A 95 19.39 -16.69 18.46
CA PHE A 95 18.25 -17.10 17.63
C PHE A 95 18.31 -18.53 17.10
N ARG A 96 19.48 -19.19 17.14
CA ARG A 96 19.63 -20.59 16.72
C ARG A 96 18.89 -21.57 17.62
N GLN A 97 18.61 -21.18 18.86
CA GLN A 97 17.83 -22.00 19.79
C GLN A 97 16.33 -21.98 19.48
N ILE A 98 15.87 -21.08 18.60
CA ILE A 98 14.46 -20.96 18.25
C ILE A 98 14.20 -21.81 17.00
N PRO A 99 13.40 -22.90 17.11
CA PRO A 99 13.14 -23.78 15.99
C PRO A 99 12.48 -23.04 14.83
N ASN A 100 12.93 -23.32 13.61
CA ASN A 100 12.41 -22.74 12.37
C ASN A 100 12.50 -21.21 12.25
N TRP A 101 13.36 -20.56 13.05
CA TRP A 101 13.61 -19.13 12.91
C TRP A 101 14.26 -18.81 11.56
N LYS A 102 13.58 -18.01 10.73
CA LYS A 102 14.06 -17.53 9.43
C LYS A 102 14.31 -16.01 9.43
N GLY A 103 14.24 -15.37 10.60
CA GLY A 103 14.23 -13.93 10.76
C GLY A 103 12.87 -13.41 11.21
N VAL A 104 12.71 -12.09 11.22
CA VAL A 104 11.52 -11.40 11.74
C VAL A 104 10.25 -11.80 10.99
N GLY A 105 10.34 -12.11 9.68
CA GLY A 105 9.22 -12.60 8.89
C GLY A 105 8.23 -11.55 8.39
N ILE A 106 8.39 -10.29 8.78
CA ILE A 106 7.48 -9.21 8.37
C ILE A 106 7.85 -8.71 6.96
N PRO A 107 6.95 -8.82 5.96
CA PRO A 107 7.24 -8.48 4.58
C PRO A 107 7.25 -6.97 4.34
N VAL A 108 7.95 -6.51 3.31
CA VAL A 108 7.77 -5.15 2.79
C VAL A 108 6.65 -5.18 1.76
N LEU A 109 5.65 -4.33 1.98
CA LEU A 109 4.51 -4.16 1.08
C LEU A 109 4.80 -3.04 0.06
N GLN A 110 4.43 -3.28 -1.18
CA GLN A 110 4.63 -2.35 -2.29
C GLN A 110 3.56 -1.26 -2.30
N LYS A 111 3.95 -0.08 -2.82
CA LYS A 111 3.10 1.10 -3.00
C LYS A 111 3.42 1.88 -4.27
N THR A 112 4.17 1.26 -5.18
CA THR A 112 4.75 1.93 -6.34
C THR A 112 3.68 2.45 -7.28
N TYR A 113 2.66 1.64 -7.56
CA TYR A 113 1.59 2.04 -8.48
C TYR A 113 0.65 3.06 -7.87
N TYR A 114 0.41 3.01 -6.56
CA TYR A 114 -0.31 4.06 -5.86
C TYR A 114 0.42 5.39 -5.89
N GLU A 115 1.73 5.41 -5.59
CA GLU A 115 2.53 6.64 -5.68
C GLU A 115 2.56 7.19 -7.11
N THR A 116 2.68 6.30 -8.10
CA THR A 116 2.59 6.68 -9.52
C THR A 116 1.23 7.30 -9.83
N ALA A 117 0.14 6.75 -9.30
CA ALA A 117 -1.21 7.29 -9.48
C ALA A 117 -1.39 8.67 -8.85
N VAL A 118 -0.81 8.89 -7.65
CA VAL A 118 -0.80 10.20 -6.97
C VAL A 118 -0.07 11.22 -7.84
N VAL A 119 1.15 10.90 -8.28
CA VAL A 119 1.99 11.81 -9.09
C VAL A 119 1.37 12.08 -10.46
N SER A 120 0.70 11.08 -11.05
CA SER A 120 0.05 11.20 -12.36
C SER A 120 -1.31 11.92 -12.31
N ASN A 121 -1.76 12.35 -11.13
CA ASN A 121 -3.01 13.08 -10.91
C ASN A 121 -4.26 12.39 -11.52
N ILE A 122 -4.36 11.06 -11.38
CA ILE A 122 -5.48 10.29 -11.96
C ILE A 122 -6.72 10.15 -11.04
N PHE A 123 -6.61 10.64 -9.81
CA PHE A 123 -7.66 10.56 -8.78
C PHE A 123 -8.84 11.53 -8.90
N PRO A 124 -8.74 12.74 -9.50
CA PRO A 124 -9.85 13.72 -9.49
C PRO A 124 -11.17 13.21 -10.07
N ASP A 125 -11.11 12.30 -11.04
CA ASP A 125 -12.30 11.77 -11.74
C ASP A 125 -12.77 10.40 -11.21
N MET A 126 -12.19 9.90 -10.11
CA MET A 126 -12.61 8.65 -9.49
C MET A 126 -13.84 8.84 -8.60
N LYS A 127 -14.65 7.78 -8.50
CA LYS A 127 -15.72 7.71 -7.49
C LYS A 127 -15.10 7.83 -6.10
N PHE A 128 -15.71 8.66 -5.26
CA PHE A 128 -15.23 8.93 -3.91
C PHE A 128 -14.98 7.65 -3.09
N ASP A 129 -15.92 6.69 -3.13
CA ASP A 129 -15.80 5.44 -2.35
C ASP A 129 -14.58 4.60 -2.77
N LEU A 130 -14.28 4.54 -4.07
CA LEU A 130 -13.12 3.83 -4.60
C LEU A 130 -11.83 4.54 -4.19
N LEU A 131 -11.76 5.86 -4.37
CA LEU A 131 -10.62 6.68 -3.97
C LEU A 131 -10.34 6.56 -2.47
N SER A 132 -11.38 6.64 -1.65
CA SER A 132 -11.29 6.51 -0.20
C SER A 132 -10.79 5.11 0.20
N SER A 133 -11.29 4.05 -0.44
CA SER A 133 -10.86 2.68 -0.15
C SER A 133 -9.38 2.46 -0.51
N ILE A 134 -8.96 2.92 -1.70
CA ILE A 134 -7.56 2.84 -2.15
C ILE A 134 -6.66 3.62 -1.18
N THR A 135 -7.01 4.88 -0.89
CA THR A 135 -6.17 5.74 -0.04
C THR A 135 -5.99 5.15 1.35
N LYS A 136 -7.09 4.68 1.98
CA LYS A 136 -7.03 4.03 3.29
C LYS A 136 -6.16 2.77 3.28
N MET A 137 -6.30 1.93 2.26
CA MET A 137 -5.49 0.71 2.12
C MET A 137 -3.99 1.05 2.06
N TYR A 138 -3.60 2.09 1.33
CA TYR A 138 -2.20 2.49 1.24
C TYR A 138 -1.67 3.22 2.48
N GLU A 139 -2.56 3.84 3.27
CA GLU A 139 -2.23 4.30 4.62
C GLU A 139 -1.91 3.12 5.54
N ASP A 140 -2.74 2.06 5.53
CA ASP A 140 -2.52 0.83 6.30
C ASP A 140 -1.20 0.14 5.90
N ILE A 141 -0.89 0.08 4.60
CA ILE A 141 0.40 -0.40 4.07
C ILE A 141 1.57 0.44 4.59
N THR A 142 1.41 1.76 4.64
CA THR A 142 2.44 2.69 5.13
C THR A 142 2.70 2.48 6.62
N ILE A 143 1.65 2.35 7.42
CA ILE A 143 1.73 2.03 8.85
C ILE A 143 2.41 0.68 9.06
N HIS A 144 2.06 -0.33 8.26
CA HIS A 144 2.67 -1.66 8.30
C HIS A 144 4.19 -1.61 8.07
N ASN A 145 4.61 -0.97 6.98
CA ASN A 145 6.02 -0.85 6.63
C ASN A 145 6.80 -0.06 7.70
N ALA A 146 6.21 0.99 8.27
CA ALA A 146 6.82 1.74 9.37
C ALA A 146 6.95 0.91 10.65
N GLY A 147 5.94 0.10 10.98
CA GLY A 147 5.97 -0.83 12.11
C GLY A 147 7.06 -1.89 11.96
N ARG A 148 7.17 -2.48 10.76
CA ARG A 148 8.25 -3.40 10.39
C ARG A 148 9.63 -2.81 10.67
N GLU A 149 9.89 -1.59 10.17
CA GLU A 149 11.18 -0.93 10.36
C GLU A 149 11.50 -0.71 11.85
N LYS A 150 10.50 -0.33 12.67
CA LYS A 150 10.69 -0.20 14.13
C LYS A 150 11.10 -1.52 14.78
N ILE A 151 10.46 -2.63 14.41
CA ILE A 151 10.76 -3.96 14.95
C ILE A 151 12.16 -4.42 14.51
N ILE A 152 12.48 -4.29 13.23
CA ILE A 152 13.81 -4.64 12.72
C ILE A 152 14.91 -3.82 13.40
N ASN A 153 14.70 -2.51 13.54
CA ASN A 153 15.63 -1.63 14.25
C ASN A 153 15.76 -1.98 15.72
N GLN A 154 14.69 -2.42 16.38
CA GLN A 154 14.76 -2.91 17.75
C GLN A 154 15.57 -4.20 17.83
N MET A 155 15.40 -5.12 16.88
CA MET A 155 16.18 -6.37 16.83
C MET A 155 17.67 -6.13 16.55
N TYR A 156 18.02 -5.14 15.73
CA TYR A 156 19.43 -4.77 15.51
C TYR A 156 20.11 -4.17 16.75
N LYS A 157 19.35 -3.70 17.74
CA LYS A 157 19.90 -3.25 19.03
C LYS A 157 20.23 -4.42 19.95
N PHE A 158 19.80 -5.64 19.64
CA PHE A 158 20.15 -6.80 20.44
C PHE A 158 21.66 -7.07 20.36
N ASN A 159 22.27 -7.18 21.52
CA ASN A 159 23.70 -7.36 21.72
C ASN A 159 23.97 -8.46 22.75
N SER A 160 25.24 -8.71 23.05
CA SER A 160 25.65 -9.74 24.01
C SER A 160 25.09 -9.60 25.42
N GLU A 161 24.56 -8.42 25.80
CA GLU A 161 23.98 -8.15 27.12
C GLU A 161 22.45 -8.27 27.13
N THR A 162 21.82 -8.36 25.95
CA THR A 162 20.37 -8.44 25.81
C THR A 162 19.85 -9.69 26.51
N LYS A 163 18.89 -9.52 27.42
CA LYS A 163 18.38 -10.63 28.20
C LYS A 163 17.41 -11.47 27.38
N PHE A 164 17.29 -12.74 27.74
CA PHE A 164 16.34 -13.64 27.10
C PHE A 164 14.90 -13.08 27.15
N ILE A 165 14.50 -12.48 28.27
CA ILE A 165 13.18 -11.84 28.41
C ILE A 165 12.93 -10.71 27.41
N ASP A 166 13.95 -9.90 27.08
CA ASP A 166 13.79 -8.77 26.16
C ASP A 166 13.48 -9.25 24.73
N VAL A 167 14.11 -10.36 24.34
CA VAL A 167 13.86 -11.03 23.06
C VAL A 167 12.46 -11.64 23.04
N LEU A 168 12.05 -12.32 24.12
CA LEU A 168 10.71 -12.89 24.20
C LEU A 168 9.61 -11.83 24.15
N LEU A 169 9.78 -10.68 24.82
CA LEU A 169 8.82 -9.57 24.76
C LEU A 169 8.69 -9.00 23.36
N THR A 170 9.81 -8.90 22.62
CA THR A 170 9.80 -8.46 21.22
C THR A 170 9.04 -9.45 20.33
N ILE A 171 9.24 -10.74 20.59
CA ILE A 171 8.52 -11.81 19.92
C ILE A 171 7.02 -11.79 20.27
N GLU A 172 6.65 -11.45 21.51
CA GLU A 172 5.25 -11.34 21.93
C GLU A 172 4.53 -10.19 21.20
N ILE A 173 5.22 -9.08 20.93
CA ILE A 173 4.69 -8.02 20.06
C ILE A 173 4.43 -8.53 18.63
N ILE A 174 5.33 -9.36 18.10
CA ILE A 174 5.13 -9.98 16.77
C ILE A 174 3.92 -10.93 16.80
N ARG A 175 3.78 -11.72 17.87
CA ARG A 175 2.67 -12.64 18.07
C ARG A 175 1.32 -11.93 18.11
N GLY A 176 1.22 -10.87 18.90
CA GLY A 176 -0.02 -10.15 19.14
C GLY A 176 -0.27 -9.14 18.04
N ASP A 177 0.36 -7.98 18.17
CA ASP A 177 0.03 -6.79 17.40
C ASP A 177 0.33 -6.96 15.91
N VAL A 178 1.51 -7.48 15.57
CA VAL A 178 1.92 -7.63 14.16
C VAL A 178 1.05 -8.63 13.44
N LEU A 179 0.87 -9.84 13.98
CA LEU A 179 0.07 -10.87 13.32
C LEU A 179 -1.39 -10.43 13.12
N GLN A 180 -1.99 -9.77 14.11
CA GLN A 180 -3.36 -9.27 13.97
C GLN A 180 -3.44 -8.15 12.94
N PHE A 181 -2.44 -7.27 12.92
CA PHE A 181 -2.37 -6.21 11.92
C PHE A 181 -2.15 -6.76 10.51
N GLU A 182 -1.27 -7.74 10.31
CA GLU A 182 -1.07 -8.42 9.03
C GLU A 182 -2.37 -9.06 8.51
N LYS A 183 -3.15 -9.71 9.38
CA LYS A 183 -4.47 -10.26 9.04
C LYS A 183 -5.45 -9.17 8.64
N HIS A 184 -5.44 -8.04 9.36
CA HIS A 184 -6.27 -6.89 9.02
C HIS A 184 -5.91 -6.34 7.63
N VAL A 185 -4.64 -6.04 7.40
CA VAL A 185 -4.13 -5.52 6.11
C VAL A 185 -4.40 -6.50 4.97
N SER A 186 -4.20 -7.81 5.18
CA SER A 186 -4.50 -8.84 4.17
C SER A 186 -5.98 -8.84 3.76
N ASN A 187 -6.88 -8.73 4.74
CA ASN A 187 -8.32 -8.65 4.51
C ASN A 187 -8.73 -7.35 3.80
N GLU A 188 -8.14 -6.21 4.16
CA GLU A 188 -8.43 -4.95 3.48
C GLU A 188 -7.88 -4.95 2.04
N CYS A 189 -6.70 -5.55 1.78
CA CYS A 189 -6.17 -5.74 0.43
C CYS A 189 -7.19 -6.45 -0.47
N GLU A 190 -7.77 -7.55 0.03
CA GLU A 190 -8.78 -8.34 -0.69
C GLU A 190 -10.04 -7.52 -0.97
N LYS A 191 -10.52 -6.73 0.00
CA LYS A 191 -11.71 -5.88 -0.16
C LYS A 191 -11.49 -4.78 -1.19
N THR A 192 -10.38 -4.05 -1.10
CA THR A 192 -10.05 -2.97 -2.03
C THR A 192 -9.80 -3.52 -3.42
N PHE A 193 -9.13 -4.67 -3.54
CA PHE A 193 -8.95 -5.39 -4.81
C PHE A 193 -10.29 -5.71 -5.49
N LYS A 194 -11.26 -6.27 -4.76
CA LYS A 194 -12.59 -6.56 -5.30
C LYS A 194 -13.31 -5.29 -5.75
N LEU A 195 -13.25 -4.24 -4.93
CA LEU A 195 -13.87 -2.97 -5.25
C LEU A 195 -13.31 -2.36 -6.54
N ILE A 196 -11.98 -2.45 -6.76
CA ILE A 196 -11.35 -2.01 -8.00
C ILE A 196 -11.89 -2.83 -9.18
N ARG A 197 -11.99 -4.16 -9.06
CA ARG A 197 -12.51 -5.03 -10.14
C ARG A 197 -13.99 -4.83 -10.46
N GLU A 198 -14.80 -4.40 -9.49
CA GLU A 198 -16.23 -4.12 -9.71
C GLU A 198 -16.47 -2.75 -10.35
N ASN A 199 -15.50 -1.83 -10.27
CA ASN A 199 -15.59 -0.47 -10.78
C ASN A 199 -14.77 -0.21 -12.05
N ASN A 200 -14.15 -1.25 -12.60
CA ASN A 200 -13.29 -1.22 -13.79
C ASN A 200 -13.81 -2.25 -14.80
#